data_AF-A0A5C7R0V8-F1
#
_entry.id   AF-A0A5C7R0V8-F1
#
_cell.length_a   1.000
_cell.length_b   1.000
_cell.length_c   1.000
_cell.angle_alpha   90.00
_cell.angle_beta   90.00
_cell.angle_gamma   90.00
#
_symmetry.space_group_name_H-M   'P 1'
#
loop_
_entity.id
_entity.type
_entity.pdbx_description
1 polymer ?
#
loop_
_entity_poly.entity_id
_entity_poly.type
_entity_poly.pdbx_seq_one_letter_code
_entity_poly.pdbx_strand_id
1 'polypeptide(L)' 'ANQNMMQLTEELTSTENKVAFARQAFNDAVMAYNNKREVFPSSLIAGMFNFAAAALLQIPADKAEMREAPKVQF' A
#
# COMPACT_ATOMS: atom_id res chain seq x y z
N ALA A 1 13.82 16.06 28.27
CA ALA A 1 14.38 15.11 27.28
C ALA A 1 13.43 13.95 26.98
N ASN A 2 12.88 13.24 27.98
CA ASN A 2 12.01 12.06 27.75
C ASN A 2 10.66 12.36 27.05
N GLN A 3 10.12 13.56 27.22
CA GLN A 3 8.82 13.93 26.66
C GLN A 3 8.83 14.10 25.13
N ASN A 4 9.93 14.64 24.57
CA ASN A 4 10.12 14.80 23.13
C ASN A 4 10.26 13.43 22.43
N MET A 5 10.94 12.48 23.10
CA MET A 5 11.10 11.10 22.63
C MET A 5 9.77 10.36 22.51
N MET A 6 8.91 10.55 23.51
CA MET A 6 7.60 9.92 23.57
C MET A 6 6.69 10.43 22.45
N GLN A 7 6.68 11.76 22.23
CA GLN A 7 5.93 12.37 21.13
C GLN A 7 6.38 11.87 19.76
N LEU A 8 7.71 11.79 19.52
CA LEU A 8 8.24 11.30 18.26
C LEU A 8 7.84 9.84 18.00
N THR A 9 7.89 8.99 19.02
CA THR A 9 7.49 7.58 18.89
C THR A 9 6.01 7.43 18.57
N GLU A 10 5.14 8.26 19.18
CA GLU A 10 3.71 8.29 18.90
C GLU A 10 3.42 8.77 17.46
N GLU A 11 4.10 9.82 17.03
CA GLU A 11 3.96 10.37 15.67
C GLU A 11 4.41 9.36 14.60
N LEU A 12 5.54 8.67 14.83
CA LEU A 12 6.01 7.60 13.97
C LEU A 12 5.00 6.45 13.90
N THR A 13 4.48 6.00 15.04
CA THR A 13 3.46 4.94 15.09
C THR A 13 2.19 5.33 14.33
N SER A 14 1.72 6.57 14.52
CA SER A 14 0.56 7.11 13.80
C SER A 14 0.81 7.19 12.29
N THR A 15 2.02 7.60 11.88
CA THR A 15 2.41 7.70 10.48
C THR A 15 2.50 6.32 9.82
N GLU A 16 3.10 5.34 10.48
CA GLU A 16 3.17 3.96 9.97
C GLU A 16 1.78 3.34 9.78
N ASN A 17 0.86 3.57 10.74
CA ASN A 17 -0.52 3.13 10.60
C ASN A 17 -1.20 3.75 9.36
N LYS A 18 -0.96 5.04 9.09
CA LYS A 18 -1.48 5.71 7.89
C LYS A 18 -0.89 5.14 6.61
N VAL A 19 0.43 4.88 6.57
CA VAL A 19 1.10 4.26 5.42
C VAL A 19 0.55 2.86 5.14
N ALA A 20 0.36 2.06 6.19
CA ALA A 20 -0.23 0.73 6.07
C ALA A 20 -1.66 0.78 5.50
N PHE A 21 -2.50 1.69 6.01
CA PHE A 21 -3.85 1.89 5.53
C PHE A 21 -3.89 2.35 4.06
N ALA A 22 -3.05 3.32 3.69
CA ALA A 22 -2.94 3.80 2.32
C ALA A 22 -2.50 2.69 1.35
N ARG A 23 -1.55 1.83 1.77
CA ARG A 23 -1.13 0.66 0.98
C ARG A 23 -2.27 -0.32 0.77
N GLN A 24 -3.04 -0.62 1.81
CA GLN A 24 -4.21 -1.50 1.70
C GLN A 24 -5.25 -0.90 0.75
N ALA A 25 -5.63 0.36 0.93
CA ALA A 25 -6.61 1.04 0.08
C ALA A 25 -6.18 1.06 -1.40
N PHE A 26 -4.90 1.27 -1.69
CA PHE A 26 -4.35 1.17 -3.04
C PHE A 26 -4.52 -0.24 -3.62
N ASN A 27 -4.15 -1.27 -2.85
CA ASN A 27 -4.27 -2.66 -3.28
C ASN A 27 -5.73 -3.07 -3.51
N ASP A 28 -6.65 -2.62 -2.66
CA ASP A 28 -8.09 -2.85 -2.81
C ASP A 28 -8.62 -2.21 -4.10
N ALA A 29 -8.20 -0.98 -4.41
CA ALA A 29 -8.56 -0.29 -5.65
C ALA A 29 -8.01 -1.01 -6.89
N VAL A 30 -6.76 -1.48 -6.84
CA VAL A 30 -6.14 -2.28 -7.91
C VAL A 30 -6.89 -3.59 -8.12
N MET A 31 -7.27 -4.29 -7.05
CA MET A 31 -8.07 -5.52 -7.14
C MET A 31 -9.44 -5.23 -7.76
N ALA A 32 -10.15 -4.19 -7.30
CA ALA A 32 -11.44 -3.80 -7.87
C ALA A 32 -11.33 -3.47 -9.37
N TYR A 33 -10.28 -2.74 -9.76
CA TYR A 33 -9.99 -2.46 -11.17
C TYR A 33 -9.74 -3.73 -11.97
N ASN A 34 -8.85 -4.61 -11.50
CA ASN A 34 -8.49 -5.84 -12.20
C ASN A 34 -9.71 -6.77 -12.34
N ASN A 35 -10.49 -6.95 -11.27
CA ASN A 35 -11.74 -7.72 -11.31
C ASN A 35 -12.72 -7.13 -12.32
N LYS A 36 -12.91 -5.80 -12.31
CA LYS A 36 -13.80 -5.14 -13.28
C LYS A 36 -13.30 -5.32 -14.70
N ARG A 37 -11.98 -5.21 -14.95
CA ARG A 37 -11.36 -5.44 -16.26
C ARG A 37 -11.63 -6.85 -16.77
N GLU A 38 -11.63 -7.85 -15.90
CA GLU A 38 -11.76 -9.26 -16.29
C GLU A 38 -13.21 -9.71 -16.51
N VAL A 39 -14.20 -8.95 -16.02
CA VAL A 39 -15.62 -9.30 -16.14
C VAL A 39 -16.25 -8.72 -17.42
N PHE A 40 -17.09 -9.51 -18.09
CA PHE A 40 -17.87 -9.05 -19.24
C PHE A 40 -18.86 -7.93 -18.84
N PRO A 41 -19.04 -6.86 -19.65
CA PRO A 41 -18.45 -6.64 -20.98
C PRO A 41 -17.08 -5.95 -20.95
N SER A 42 -16.61 -5.53 -19.79
CA SER A 42 -15.36 -4.76 -19.64
C SER A 42 -14.14 -5.49 -20.18
N SER A 43 -14.08 -6.82 -20.13
CA SER A 43 -12.95 -7.61 -20.66
C SER A 43 -12.77 -7.48 -22.18
N LEU A 44 -13.86 -7.31 -22.93
CA LEU A 44 -13.80 -7.05 -24.37
C LEU A 44 -13.25 -5.66 -24.64
N ILE A 45 -13.77 -4.65 -23.94
CA ILE A 45 -13.30 -3.26 -24.05
C ILE A 45 -11.82 -3.19 -23.64
N ALA A 46 -11.44 -3.86 -22.56
CA ALA A 46 -10.07 -3.92 -22.09
C ALA A 46 -9.12 -4.53 -23.13
N GLY A 47 -9.52 -5.61 -23.81
CA GLY A 47 -8.76 -6.19 -24.91
C GLY A 47 -8.65 -5.26 -26.12
N MET A 48 -9.77 -4.62 -26.52
CA MET A 48 -9.81 -3.72 -27.68
C MET A 48 -8.97 -2.44 -27.49
N PHE A 49 -8.95 -1.90 -26.28
CA PHE A 49 -8.23 -0.66 -25.94
C PHE A 49 -6.92 -0.90 -25.19
N ASN A 50 -6.50 -2.17 -25.08
CA ASN A 50 -5.26 -2.59 -24.42
C ASN A 50 -5.11 -2.07 -22.97
N PHE A 51 -6.20 -2.10 -22.20
CA PHE A 51 -6.13 -1.84 -20.77
C PHE A 51 -5.45 -3.02 -20.07
N ALA A 52 -4.26 -2.79 -19.50
CA ALA A 52 -3.45 -3.82 -18.86
C ALA A 52 -3.81 -4.05 -17.38
N ALA A 53 -3.27 -5.11 -16.79
CA ALA A 53 -3.38 -5.32 -15.35
C ALA A 53 -2.62 -4.28 -14.54
N ALA A 54 -3.27 -3.75 -13.51
CA ALA A 54 -2.62 -2.90 -12.54
C ALA A 54 -1.87 -3.79 -11.53
N ALA A 55 -0.64 -3.40 -11.22
CA ALA A 55 0.21 -4.09 -10.25
C ALA A 55 -0.15 -3.66 -8.83
N LEU A 56 -0.15 -4.63 -7.91
CA LEU A 56 -0.31 -4.37 -6.48
C LEU A 56 0.95 -3.69 -5.92
N LEU A 57 0.76 -2.82 -4.93
CA LEU A 57 1.84 -2.28 -4.12
C LEU A 57 2.27 -3.35 -3.12
N GLN A 58 3.18 -4.22 -3.56
CA GLN A 58 3.79 -5.26 -2.75
C GLN A 58 5.09 -4.75 -2.13
N ILE A 59 5.33 -5.14 -0.88
CA ILE A 59 6.67 -5.03 -0.30
C ILE A 59 7.42 -6.29 -0.74
N PRO A 60 8.54 -6.14 -1.48
CA PRO A 60 9.36 -7.27 -1.87
C PRO A 60 9.74 -8.13 -0.66
N ALA A 61 9.73 -9.46 -0.80
CA ALA A 61 9.98 -10.38 0.32
C ALA A 61 11.37 -10.20 0.95
N ASP A 62 12.34 -9.73 0.16
CA ASP A 62 13.69 -9.34 0.53
C ASP A 62 13.77 -8.02 1.33
N LYS A 63 12.65 -7.29 1.48
CA LYS A 63 12.57 -6.02 2.20
C LYS A 63 11.48 -6.01 3.27
N ALA A 64 11.34 -7.13 3.98
CA ALA A 64 10.41 -7.25 5.11
C ALA A 64 10.60 -6.16 6.18
N GLU A 65 11.83 -5.63 6.30
CA GLU A 65 12.20 -4.50 7.16
C GLU A 65 11.38 -3.24 6.88
N MET A 66 10.88 -3.04 5.65
CA MET A 66 10.00 -1.91 5.30
C MET A 66 8.59 -1.99 5.92
N ARG A 67 8.29 -3.07 6.65
CA ARG A 67 7.09 -3.20 7.50
C ARG A 67 7.35 -2.82 8.95
N GLU A 68 8.60 -2.79 9.39
CA GLU A 68 8.92 -2.40 10.76
C GLU A 68 8.99 -0.89 10.87
N ALA A 69 8.41 -0.35 11.94
CA ALA A 69 8.55 1.06 12.25
C ALA A 69 10.03 1.40 12.47
N PRO A 70 10.53 2.53 11.94
CA PRO A 70 11.92 2.93 12.10
C PRO A 70 12.27 3.06 13.59
N LYS A 71 13.34 2.37 14.01
CA LYS A 71 13.83 2.42 15.40
C LYS A 71 14.61 3.71 15.60
N VAL A 72 14.12 4.59 16.46
CA VAL A 72 14.82 5.81 16.81
C VAL A 72 15.89 5.50 17.85
N GLN A 73 17.17 5.61 17.48
CA GLN A 73 18.32 5.49 18.37
C GLN A 73 19.01 6.86 18.49
N PHE A 74 19.43 7.22 19.71
CA PHE A 74 20.18 8.45 20.02
C PHE A 74 21.56 8.08 20.56
#